data_AF-A0A0L0EXW1-F1
#
_entry.id   AF-A0A0L0EXW1-F1
#
_cell.length_a   1.000
_cell.length_b   1.000
_cell.length_c   1.000
_cell.angle_alpha   90.00
_cell.angle_beta   90.00
_cell.angle_gamma   90.00
#
_symmetry.space_group_name_H-M   'P 1'
#
loop_
_entity.id
_entity.type
_entity.pdbx_description
1 polymer ?
#
loop_
_entity_poly.entity_id
_entity_poly.type
_entity_poly.pdbx_seq_one_letter_code
_entity_poly.pdbx_strand_id
1 'polypeptide(L)' 'MTNYRISSNPFFTTKPVGQGTGMGLAVVYGIITEHKGTINIESKRNEGAKVILTLPVIIAS' A
#
# COMPACT_ATOMS: atom_id res chain seq x y z
N MET A 1 -4.93 -11.01 -17.44
CA MET A 1 -4.85 -10.61 -16.01
C MET A 1 -3.62 -9.74 -15.85
N THR A 2 -3.77 -8.42 -15.85
CA THR A 2 -2.62 -7.50 -15.75
C THR A 2 -2.31 -7.25 -14.27
N ASN A 3 -1.24 -7.86 -13.79
CA ASN A 3 -0.73 -7.64 -12.44
C ASN A 3 -0.07 -6.25 -12.39
N TYR A 4 -0.78 -5.25 -11.89
CA TYR A 4 -0.15 -3.98 -11.50
C TYR A 4 0.68 -4.23 -10.24
N ARG A 5 1.97 -4.53 -10.43
CA ARG A 5 2.94 -4.51 -9.35
C ARG A 5 3.17 -3.04 -9.01
N ILE A 6 2.51 -2.53 -7.95
CA ILE A 6 2.92 -1.25 -7.38
C ILE A 6 4.33 -1.47 -6.88
N SER A 7 5.27 -0.88 -7.61
CA SER A 7 6.69 -0.88 -7.29
C SER A 7 6.86 -0.38 -5.86
N SER A 8 7.60 -1.10 -5.03
CA SER A 8 8.01 -0.73 -3.67
C SER A 8 8.90 0.53 -3.63
N ASN A 9 8.92 1.30 -4.71
CA ASN A 9 9.68 2.52 -4.86
C ASN A 9 8.94 3.63 -4.11
N PRO A 10 9.52 4.19 -3.03
CA PRO A 10 9.02 5.45 -2.51
C PRO A 10 8.98 6.46 -3.69
N PHE A 11 8.01 7.37 -3.69
CA PHE A 11 7.76 8.36 -4.75
C PHE A 11 6.95 7.90 -5.99
N PHE A 12 6.48 6.65 -6.08
CA PHE A 12 5.59 6.27 -7.17
C PHE A 12 4.23 6.99 -7.05
N THR A 13 3.88 7.81 -8.05
CA THR A 13 2.57 8.45 -8.16
C THR A 13 2.13 8.52 -9.61
N THR A 14 0.82 8.43 -9.83
CA THR A 14 0.17 8.68 -11.13
C THR A 14 -0.33 10.11 -11.25
N LYS A 15 -0.17 10.94 -10.22
CA LYS A 15 -0.60 12.34 -10.23
C LYS A 15 0.42 13.22 -10.97
N PRO A 16 -0.02 14.33 -11.59
CA PRO A 16 0.88 15.31 -12.18
C PRO A 16 1.89 15.88 -11.16
N VAL A 17 3.02 16.39 -11.67
CA VAL A 17 4.05 17.04 -10.86
C VAL A 17 3.45 18.16 -10.01
N GLY A 18 3.80 18.19 -8.72
CA GLY A 18 3.30 19.19 -7.75
C GLY A 18 1.96 18.85 -7.10
N GLN A 19 1.25 17.80 -7.51
CA GLN A 19 -0.06 17.43 -6.94
C GLN A 19 -0.02 16.27 -5.92
N GLY A 20 1.18 15.80 -5.58
CA GLY A 20 1.38 14.75 -4.59
C GLY A 20 2.82 14.27 -4.57
N THR A 21 3.26 13.76 -3.43
CA THR A 21 4.64 13.31 -3.20
C THR A 21 4.84 11.82 -3.52
N GLY A 22 3.76 11.07 -3.76
CA GLY A 22 3.83 9.61 -3.96
C GLY A 22 4.30 8.82 -2.73
N MET A 23 4.34 9.43 -1.54
CA MET A 23 4.89 8.79 -0.34
C MET A 23 3.88 7.96 0.46
N GLY A 24 2.57 8.14 0.24
CA GLY A 24 1.53 7.54 1.10
C GLY A 24 1.65 6.03 1.26
N LEU A 25 1.77 5.28 0.14
CA LEU A 25 1.92 3.83 0.19
C LEU A 25 3.26 3.38 0.77
N ALA A 26 4.33 4.15 0.58
CA ALA A 26 5.63 3.85 1.17
C ALA A 26 5.60 4.00 2.71
N VAL A 27 4.93 5.03 3.22
CA VAL A 27 4.73 5.24 4.66
C VAL A 27 3.90 4.09 5.26
N VAL A 28 2.78 3.73 4.63
CA VAL A 28 1.95 2.61 5.10
C VAL A 28 2.72 1.30 5.07
N TYR A 29 3.49 1.04 4.02
CA TYR A 29 4.33 -0.16 3.93
C TYR A 29 5.33 -0.24 5.08
N GLY A 30 6.00 0.87 5.40
CA GLY A 30 6.93 0.95 6.53
C GLY A 30 6.24 0.63 7.87
N ILE A 31 5.15 1.33 8.17
CA ILE A 31 4.37 1.15 9.41
C ILE A 31 3.93 -0.30 9.58
N ILE A 32 3.32 -0.88 8.54
CA ILE A 32 2.77 -2.25 8.62
C ILE A 32 3.88 -3.29 8.76
N THR A 33 5.00 -3.11 8.06
CA THR A 33 6.16 -4.00 8.17
C THR A 33 6.77 -3.95 9.58
N GLU A 34 6.90 -2.76 10.16
CA GLU A 34 7.42 -2.57 11.53
C GLU A 34 6.53 -3.27 12.58
N HIS A 35 5.22 -3.29 12.35
CA HIS A 35 4.25 -3.99 13.19
C HIS A 35 4.09 -5.48 12.84
N LYS A 36 5.01 -6.05 12.05
CA LYS A 36 4.99 -7.46 11.60
C LYS A 36 3.70 -7.85 10.86
N GLY A 37 3.04 -6.88 10.25
CA GLY A 37 1.86 -7.07 9.44
C GLY A 37 2.17 -7.30 7.96
N THR A 38 1.11 -7.41 7.17
CA THR A 38 1.19 -7.52 5.72
C THR A 38 0.23 -6.54 5.03
N ILE A 39 0.60 -6.12 3.83
CA ILE A 39 -0.21 -5.27 2.96
C ILE A 39 -0.47 -5.99 1.64
N ASN A 40 -1.73 -6.00 1.21
CA ASN A 40 -2.14 -6.50 -0.10
C ASN A 40 -3.00 -5.44 -0.82
N ILE A 41 -2.89 -5.37 -2.15
CA ILE A 41 -3.63 -4.40 -2.95
C ILE A 41 -4.36 -5.15 -4.08
N GLU A 42 -5.67 -5.01 -4.08
CA GLU A 42 -6.54 -5.51 -5.15
C GLU A 42 -7.03 -4.31 -5.95
N SER A 43 -6.77 -4.27 -7.25
CA SER A 43 -7.32 -3.23 -8.11
C SER A 43 -7.64 -3.78 -9.48
N LYS A 44 -8.75 -3.31 -10.04
CA LYS A 44 -9.15 -3.57 -11.41
C LYS A 44 -9.53 -2.24 -12.07
N ARG A 45 -9.14 -2.08 -13.33
CA ARG A 45 -9.38 -0.85 -14.08
C ARG A 45 -10.89 -0.52 -14.06
N ASN A 46 -11.21 0.72 -13.74
CA ASN A 46 -12.58 1.24 -13.63
C ASN A 46 -13.43 0.65 -12.48
N GLU A 47 -12.86 -0.12 -11.56
CA GLU A 47 -13.57 -0.69 -10.40
C GLU A 47 -13.00 -0.18 -9.06
N GLY A 48 -12.08 0.79 -9.12
CA GLY A 48 -11.40 1.34 -7.95
C GLY A 48 -10.24 0.46 -7.46
N ALA A 49 -9.84 0.68 -6.22
CA ALA A 49 -8.76 -0.05 -5.56
C ALA A 49 -9.13 -0.35 -4.12
N LYS A 50 -8.75 -1.54 -3.65
CA LYS A 50 -8.89 -1.99 -2.27
C LYS A 50 -7.50 -2.28 -1.71
N VAL A 51 -7.20 -1.66 -0.57
CA VAL A 51 -5.98 -1.92 0.19
C VAL A 51 -6.35 -2.70 1.43
N ILE A 52 -5.73 -3.85 1.62
CA ILE A 52 -6.00 -4.79 2.71
C ILE A 52 -4.77 -4.83 3.61
N LEU A 53 -4.96 -4.51 4.89
CA LEU A 53 -3.91 -4.49 5.91
C LEU A 53 -4.20 -5.59 6.93
N THR A 54 -3.22 -6.46 7.19
CA THR A 54 -3.32 -7.52 8.19
C THR A 54 -2.29 -7.28 9.27
N LEU A 55 -2.71 -7.29 10.53
CA LEU A 55 -1.84 -7.12 11.69
C LEU A 55 -1.98 -8.33 12.64
N PRO A 56 -0.89 -8.77 13.28
CA PRO A 56 -0.98 -9.76 14.35
C PRO A 56 -1.81 -9.21 15.52
N VAL A 57 -2.71 -10.04 16.06
CA VAL A 57 -3.40 -9.74 17.31
C VAL A 57 -2.50 -10.12 18.48
N ILE A 58 -2.33 -9.21 19.43
CA ILE A 58 -1.67 -9.52 20.70
C ILE A 58 -2.74 -10.01 21.66
N ILE A 59 -2.63 -11.26 22.11
CA ILE A 59 -3.46 -11.81 23.19
C ILE A 59 -2.65 -11.66 24.46
N ALA A 60 -3.13 -10.85 25.40
CA ALA A 60 -2.57 -10.77 26.74
C ALA A 60 -3.16 -11.90 27.60
N SER A 61 -2.30 -12.56 28.38
CA SER A 61 -2.63 -13.64 29.32
C SER A 61 -2.83 -13.12 30.73
#